data_AF-A0A5C7QLX1-F1
#
_entry.id   AF-A0A5C7QLX1-F1
#
_cell.length_a   1.000
_cell.length_b   1.000
_cell.length_c   1.000
_cell.angle_alpha   90.00
_cell.angle_beta   90.00
_cell.angle_gamma   90.00
#
_symmetry.space_group_name_H-M   'P 1'
#
loop_
_entity.id
_entity.type
_entity.pdbx_description
1 polymer ?
#
loop_
_entity_poly.entity_id
_entity_poly.type
_entity_poly.pdbx_seq_one_letter_code
_entity_poly.pdbx_strand_id
1 'polypeptide(L)'
;MVKKPGLGRGLDVLLSSARKSSPPADEVALQKLAVEQIQPGMYQPRSQMDAQALQELADSIKAQGLVQPVVVRRLSLGGYELIAGERRWRAAQLAGLTMIPAVIREIPDQAAAAMSLIENIQREDLNSLEEALALRRLIDEFGLTHQQTAEAVGRSRAAVTNLLRLLELSPAVKQF
;
A
#
# COMPACT_ATOMS: atom_id res chain seq x y z
N MET A 1 9.66 -3.62 31.80
CA MET A 1 8.60 -3.64 30.75
C MET A 1 8.92 -2.56 29.73
N VAL A 2 9.42 -2.96 28.56
CA VAL A 2 9.81 -2.03 27.48
C VAL A 2 8.56 -1.71 26.64
N LYS A 3 8.10 -0.45 26.68
CA LYS A 3 7.01 0.04 25.83
C LYS A 3 7.51 0.14 24.38
N LYS A 4 6.89 -0.62 23.48
CA LYS A 4 7.11 -0.52 22.03
C LYS A 4 6.67 0.86 21.51
N PRO A 5 7.39 1.48 20.56
CA PRO A 5 7.01 2.77 20.00
C PRO A 5 5.74 2.59 19.18
N GLY A 6 4.73 3.41 19.45
CA GLY A 6 3.46 3.38 18.72
C GLY A 6 3.67 3.75 17.25
N LEU A 7 3.02 3.00 16.36
CA LEU A 7 2.86 3.37 14.95
C LEU A 7 2.41 4.84 14.87
N GLY A 8 3.03 5.60 13.97
CA GLY A 8 2.85 7.04 13.84
C GLY A 8 1.37 7.43 13.76
N ARG A 9 0.99 8.37 14.62
CA ARG A 9 -0.37 8.90 14.82
C ARG A 9 -1.07 9.38 13.52
N GLY A 10 -0.33 9.64 12.45
CA GLY A 10 -0.90 10.07 11.16
C GLY A 10 -1.71 9.00 10.43
N LEU A 11 -1.39 7.71 10.60
CA LEU A 11 -2.14 6.60 10.01
C LEU A 11 -3.49 6.40 10.70
N ASP A 12 -3.54 6.60 12.02
CA ASP A 12 -4.76 6.50 12.82
C ASP A 12 -5.84 7.50 12.36
N VAL A 13 -5.44 8.64 11.81
CA VAL A 13 -6.37 9.68 11.34
C VAL A 13 -7.00 9.33 10.00
N LEU A 14 -6.24 8.71 9.10
CA LEU A 14 -6.75 8.13 7.85
C LEU A 14 -7.73 6.97 8.13
N LEU A 15 -7.43 6.16 9.14
CA LEU A 15 -8.26 5.04 9.58
C LEU A 15 -9.52 5.47 10.35
N SER A 16 -9.53 6.66 10.96
CA SER A 16 -10.66 7.14 11.78
C SER A 16 -11.66 8.00 11.01
N SER A 17 -11.24 8.72 9.96
CA SER A 17 -12.18 9.48 9.10
C SER A 17 -13.13 8.57 8.30
N ALA A 18 -12.70 7.34 8.00
CA ALA A 18 -13.52 6.32 7.34
C ALA A 18 -14.58 5.66 8.24
N ARG A 19 -14.62 5.96 9.56
CA ARG A 19 -15.47 5.26 10.54
C ARG A 19 -16.93 5.72 10.62
N LYS A 20 -17.43 6.50 9.65
CA LYS A 20 -18.80 7.07 9.75
C LYS A 20 -19.94 6.24 9.16
N SER A 21 -19.73 4.99 8.73
CA SER A 21 -20.85 4.09 8.43
C SER A 21 -20.51 2.60 8.57
N SER A 22 -20.90 2.03 9.72
CA SER A 22 -21.19 0.60 9.99
C SER A 22 -20.01 -0.39 10.13
N PRO A 23 -20.27 -1.60 10.68
CA PRO A 23 -20.30 -2.03 12.10
C PRO A 23 -18.88 -2.44 12.61
N PRO A 24 -18.70 -2.92 13.87
CA PRO A 24 -17.39 -2.97 14.50
C PRO A 24 -16.59 -4.25 14.17
N ALA A 25 -15.26 -4.11 14.34
CA ALA A 25 -14.22 -5.14 14.46
C ALA A 25 -13.25 -5.25 13.27
N ASP A 26 -12.02 -4.79 13.53
CA ASP A 26 -10.78 -5.18 12.87
C ASP A 26 -10.59 -6.72 12.93
N GLU A 27 -11.39 -7.50 12.20
CA GLU A 27 -11.04 -8.90 11.95
C GLU A 27 -10.04 -8.94 10.80
N VAL A 28 -8.76 -8.93 11.17
CA VAL A 28 -7.68 -9.46 10.33
C VAL A 28 -7.95 -10.96 10.14
N ALA A 29 -8.86 -11.29 9.22
CA ALA A 29 -9.29 -12.65 8.98
C ALA A 29 -8.24 -13.37 8.15
N LEU A 30 -7.50 -14.27 8.80
CA LEU A 30 -6.65 -15.24 8.12
C LEU A 30 -7.56 -16.29 7.47
N GLN A 31 -7.62 -16.31 6.15
CA GLN A 31 -8.42 -17.26 5.38
C GLN A 31 -7.55 -17.98 4.35
N LYS A 32 -7.92 -19.21 4.00
CA LYS A 32 -7.35 -19.90 2.84
C LYS A 32 -8.13 -19.46 1.61
N LEU A 33 -7.45 -18.83 0.66
CA LEU A 33 -8.03 -18.35 -0.58
C LEU A 33 -7.50 -19.14 -1.76
N ALA A 34 -8.34 -19.32 -2.78
CA ALA A 34 -7.91 -19.91 -4.02
C ALA A 34 -6.92 -18.97 -4.71
N VAL A 35 -5.80 -19.52 -5.18
CA VAL A 35 -4.74 -18.71 -5.80
C VAL A 35 -5.24 -17.97 -7.04
N GLU A 36 -6.20 -18.57 -7.75
CA GLU A 36 -6.87 -18.02 -8.94
C GLU A 36 -7.81 -16.85 -8.64
N GLN A 37 -8.31 -16.74 -7.40
CA GLN A 37 -9.17 -15.63 -6.98
C GLN A 37 -8.38 -14.37 -6.61
N ILE A 38 -7.05 -14.47 -6.57
CA ILE A 38 -6.15 -13.37 -6.23
C ILE A 38 -5.57 -12.82 -7.52
N GLN A 39 -5.83 -11.55 -7.80
CA GLN A 39 -5.24 -10.82 -8.92
C GLN A 39 -4.03 -10.01 -8.45
N PRO A 40 -3.04 -9.77 -9.34
CA PRO A 40 -1.91 -8.90 -9.02
C PRO A 40 -2.40 -7.47 -8.74
N GLY A 41 -1.71 -6.79 -7.84
CA GLY A 41 -2.00 -5.38 -7.54
C GLY A 41 -1.72 -4.50 -8.76
N MET A 42 -2.56 -3.49 -9.00
CA MET A 42 -2.39 -2.55 -10.13
C MET A 42 -1.07 -1.75 -10.10
N TYR A 43 -0.38 -1.73 -8.97
CA TYR A 43 0.85 -0.96 -8.77
C TYR A 43 1.96 -1.85 -8.20
N GLN A 44 2.71 -2.53 -9.07
CA GLN A 44 3.95 -3.20 -8.70
C GLN A 44 4.96 -3.15 -9.87
N PRO A 45 5.70 -2.03 -10.01
CA PRO A 45 6.84 -1.97 -10.90
C PRO A 45 8.05 -2.52 -10.14
N ARG A 46 8.31 -3.82 -10.24
CA ARG A 46 9.66 -4.31 -9.93
C ARG A 46 10.16 -5.15 -11.08
N SER A 47 11.03 -4.48 -11.84
CA SER A 47 12.16 -5.03 -12.60
C SER A 47 12.36 -6.52 -12.35
N GLN A 48 12.21 -7.29 -13.42
CA GLN A 48 12.74 -8.64 -13.60
C GLN A 48 12.97 -9.39 -12.29
N MET A 49 11.91 -10.02 -11.79
CA MET A 49 12.06 -11.00 -10.72
C MET A 49 13.06 -12.06 -11.17
N ASP A 50 14.16 -12.21 -10.44
CA ASP A 50 15.13 -13.26 -10.67
C ASP A 50 14.43 -14.63 -10.63
N ALA A 51 14.41 -15.30 -11.79
CA ALA A 51 13.72 -16.55 -12.00
C ALA A 51 14.29 -17.67 -11.12
N GLN A 52 15.59 -17.64 -10.84
CA GLN A 52 16.23 -18.67 -10.02
C GLN A 52 15.78 -18.56 -8.55
N ALA A 53 15.83 -17.35 -7.98
CA ALA A 53 15.37 -17.10 -6.62
C ALA A 53 13.86 -17.33 -6.43
N LEU A 54 13.06 -17.23 -7.50
CA LEU A 54 11.64 -17.56 -7.47
C LEU A 54 11.41 -19.08 -7.45
N GLN A 55 12.21 -19.83 -8.22
CA GLN A 55 12.14 -21.29 -8.28
C GLN A 55 12.53 -21.92 -6.94
N GLU A 56 13.61 -21.45 -6.31
CA GLU A 56 14.04 -21.91 -4.98
C GLU A 56 12.93 -21.69 -3.92
N LEU A 57 12.24 -20.55 -3.99
CA LEU A 57 11.11 -20.27 -3.10
C LEU A 57 9.91 -21.18 -3.39
N ALA A 58 9.65 -21.50 -4.66
CA ALA A 58 8.59 -22.41 -5.05
C ALA A 58 8.86 -23.83 -4.53
N ASP A 59 10.11 -24.31 -4.62
CA ASP A 59 10.51 -25.63 -4.11
C ASP A 59 10.39 -25.70 -2.58
N SER A 60 10.78 -24.61 -1.88
CA SER A 60 10.58 -24.48 -0.44
C SER A 60 9.09 -24.51 -0.05
N ILE A 61 8.25 -23.75 -0.77
CA ILE A 61 6.80 -23.71 -0.56
C ILE A 61 6.16 -25.08 -0.86
N LYS A 62 6.65 -25.83 -1.84
CA LYS A 62 6.17 -27.18 -2.15
C LYS A 62 6.46 -28.16 -1.02
N ALA A 63 7.61 -28.02 -0.36
CA ALA A 63 8.02 -28.90 0.73
C ALA A 63 7.35 -28.57 2.07
N GLN A 64 7.18 -27.29 2.40
CA GLN A 64 6.76 -26.83 3.74
C GLN A 64 5.41 -26.11 3.75
N GLY A 65 4.84 -25.83 2.58
CA GLY A 65 3.68 -24.94 2.43
C GLY A 65 4.06 -23.47 2.58
N LEU A 66 3.09 -22.60 2.34
CA LEU A 66 3.29 -21.16 2.52
C LEU A 66 3.15 -20.79 4.01
N VAL A 67 4.28 -20.61 4.69
CA VAL A 67 4.32 -20.28 6.12
C VAL A 67 3.82 -18.86 6.42
N GLN A 68 4.23 -17.88 5.60
CA GLN A 68 3.82 -16.49 5.77
C GLN A 68 2.68 -16.12 4.82
N PRO A 69 1.49 -15.73 5.35
CA PRO A 69 0.34 -15.43 4.52
C PRO A 69 0.56 -14.20 3.64
N VAL A 70 -0.07 -14.21 2.47
CA VAL A 70 -0.15 -13.03 1.59
C VAL A 70 -1.15 -12.03 2.13
N VAL A 71 -1.02 -10.74 1.79
CA VAL A 71 -1.98 -9.72 2.20
C VAL A 71 -2.81 -9.34 0.98
N VAL A 72 -4.13 -9.43 1.12
CA VAL A 72 -5.07 -9.14 0.04
C VAL A 72 -6.17 -8.20 0.51
N ARG A 73 -6.79 -7.48 -0.42
CA ARG A 73 -8.06 -6.76 -0.21
C ARG A 73 -9.18 -7.44 -0.98
N ARG A 74 -10.42 -7.34 -0.50
CA ARG A 74 -11.62 -7.75 -1.25
C ARG A 74 -11.90 -6.73 -2.36
N LEU A 75 -12.29 -7.22 -3.54
CA LEU A 75 -12.75 -6.37 -4.64
C LEU A 75 -14.28 -6.30 -4.65
N SER A 76 -14.82 -5.15 -5.09
CA SER A 76 -16.26 -4.88 -5.14
C SER A 76 -17.02 -5.80 -6.11
N LEU A 77 -16.35 -6.29 -7.16
CA LEU A 77 -16.89 -7.23 -8.15
C LEU A 77 -16.66 -8.71 -7.77
N GLY A 78 -16.14 -8.98 -6.56
CA GLY A 78 -15.70 -10.30 -6.15
C GLY A 78 -14.23 -10.57 -6.47
N GLY A 79 -13.65 -11.55 -5.78
CA GLY A 79 -12.21 -11.83 -5.84
C GLY A 79 -11.38 -10.93 -4.91
N TYR A 80 -10.07 -11.05 -5.05
CA TYR A 80 -9.10 -10.43 -4.14
C TYR A 80 -7.97 -9.79 -4.91
N GLU A 81 -7.50 -8.62 -4.47
CA GLU A 81 -6.30 -7.99 -5.02
C GLU A 81 -5.14 -8.12 -4.05
N LEU A 82 -3.98 -8.49 -4.59
CA LEU A 82 -2.76 -8.63 -3.83
C LEU A 82 -2.19 -7.26 -3.45
N ILE A 83 -2.12 -7.00 -2.14
CA ILE A 83 -1.49 -5.80 -1.58
C ILE A 83 -0.01 -6.05 -1.33
N ALA A 84 0.33 -7.22 -0.77
CA ALA A 84 1.72 -7.57 -0.46
C ALA A 84 1.97 -9.07 -0.54
N GLY A 85 3.19 -9.43 -0.94
CA GLY A 85 3.64 -10.83 -1.03
C GLY A 85 3.67 -11.39 -2.45
N GLU A 86 3.89 -10.57 -3.48
CA GLU A 86 3.92 -11.00 -4.89
C GLU A 86 4.85 -12.19 -5.16
N ARG A 87 6.08 -12.16 -4.64
CA ARG A 87 7.02 -13.29 -4.75
C ARG A 87 6.45 -14.60 -4.19
N ARG A 88 5.72 -14.52 -3.08
CA ARG A 88 5.11 -15.68 -2.41
C ARG A 88 3.90 -16.19 -3.17
N TRP A 89 3.05 -15.30 -3.69
CA TRP A 89 1.90 -15.66 -4.52
C TRP A 89 2.36 -16.32 -5.83
N ARG A 90 3.34 -15.75 -6.55
CA ARG A 90 3.90 -16.36 -7.76
C ARG A 90 4.62 -17.69 -7.48
N ALA A 91 5.41 -17.76 -6.41
CA ALA A 91 6.05 -19.02 -6.03
C ALA A 91 5.03 -20.10 -5.63
N ALA A 92 3.91 -19.71 -5.00
CA ALA A 92 2.82 -20.64 -4.69
C ALA A 92 2.08 -21.12 -5.96
N GLN A 93 1.93 -20.27 -6.98
CA GLN A 93 1.45 -20.68 -8.30
C GLN A 93 2.39 -21.70 -8.95
N LEU A 94 3.69 -21.42 -8.95
CA LEU A 94 4.72 -22.34 -9.49
C LEU A 94 4.80 -23.65 -8.71
N ALA A 95 4.60 -23.61 -7.40
CA ALA A 95 4.55 -24.80 -6.54
C ALA A 95 3.29 -25.66 -6.76
N GLY A 96 2.30 -25.17 -7.53
CA GLY A 96 1.05 -25.87 -7.82
C GLY A 96 0.04 -25.88 -6.67
N LEU A 97 0.12 -24.90 -5.74
CA LEU A 97 -0.84 -24.79 -4.65
C LEU A 97 -2.17 -24.25 -5.17
N THR A 98 -3.27 -24.91 -4.83
CA THR A 98 -4.63 -24.45 -5.15
C THR A 98 -5.14 -23.40 -4.15
N MET A 99 -4.75 -23.54 -2.88
CA MET A 99 -5.19 -22.69 -1.78
C MET A 99 -3.98 -22.16 -1.00
N ILE A 100 -3.96 -20.85 -0.74
CA ILE A 100 -2.91 -20.21 0.06
C ILE A 100 -3.49 -19.44 1.25
N PRO A 101 -2.78 -19.41 2.39
CA PRO A 101 -3.17 -18.56 3.50
C PRO A 101 -3.00 -17.09 3.11
N ALA A 102 -4.07 -16.33 3.28
CA ALA A 102 -4.15 -14.92 2.98
C ALA A 102 -4.80 -14.17 4.15
N VAL A 103 -4.26 -13.01 4.45
CA VAL A 103 -4.83 -12.06 5.38
C VAL A 103 -5.67 -11.09 4.56
N ILE A 104 -6.98 -11.12 4.77
CA ILE A 104 -7.90 -10.18 4.15
C ILE A 104 -7.90 -8.91 5.00
N ARG A 105 -7.52 -7.79 4.38
CA ARG A 105 -7.72 -6.48 4.99
C ARG A 105 -8.82 -5.74 4.24
N GLU A 106 -9.82 -5.28 4.98
CA GLU A 106 -10.77 -4.30 4.47
C GLU A 106 -10.09 -2.94 4.44
N ILE A 107 -9.34 -2.72 3.36
CA ILE A 107 -8.79 -1.40 3.06
C ILE A 107 -9.79 -0.79 2.09
N PRO A 108 -10.57 0.24 2.48
CA PRO A 108 -11.40 0.95 1.52
C PRO A 108 -10.50 1.43 0.38
N ASP A 109 -10.96 1.37 -0.88
CA ASP A 109 -10.10 1.57 -2.06
C ASP A 109 -9.27 2.85 -2.02
N GLN A 110 -9.83 3.87 -1.39
CA GLN A 110 -9.22 5.15 -1.09
C GLN A 110 -8.01 5.04 -0.16
N ALA A 111 -8.04 4.22 0.89
CA ALA A 111 -6.90 4.02 1.77
C ALA A 111 -5.76 3.22 1.10
N ALA A 112 -6.07 2.27 0.22
CA ALA A 112 -5.05 1.51 -0.51
C ALA A 112 -4.31 2.40 -1.53
N ALA A 113 -5.08 3.21 -2.27
CA ALA A 113 -4.52 4.19 -3.20
C ALA A 113 -3.70 5.26 -2.47
N ALA A 114 -4.16 5.74 -1.30
CA ALA A 114 -3.39 6.67 -0.46
C ALA A 114 -2.04 6.06 -0.02
N MET A 115 -2.05 4.81 0.46
CA MET A 115 -0.82 4.13 0.88
C MET A 115 0.17 3.94 -0.27
N SER A 116 -0.31 3.57 -1.46
CA SER A 116 0.54 3.45 -2.65
C SER A 116 1.12 4.80 -3.06
N LEU A 117 0.34 5.89 -2.96
CA LEU A 117 0.80 7.23 -3.27
C LEU A 117 1.84 7.73 -2.26
N ILE A 118 1.65 7.45 -0.97
CA ILE A 118 2.61 7.79 0.10
C ILE A 118 3.94 7.06 -0.10
N GLU A 119 3.91 5.76 -0.42
CA GLU A 119 5.14 5.01 -0.72
C GLU A 119 5.85 5.58 -1.95
N ASN A 120 5.11 5.94 -3.00
CA ASN A 120 5.70 6.58 -4.17
C ASN A 120 6.37 7.92 -3.82
N ILE A 121 5.74 8.74 -2.98
CA ILE A 121 6.30 10.02 -2.48
C ILE A 121 7.59 9.82 -1.68
N GLN A 122 7.70 8.71 -0.94
CA GLN A 122 8.87 8.42 -0.11
C GLN A 122 10.09 7.91 -0.92
N ARG A 123 9.97 7.75 -2.24
CA ARG A 123 11.11 7.37 -3.09
C ARG A 123 12.05 8.56 -3.30
N GLU A 124 13.35 8.28 -3.34
CA GLU A 124 14.41 9.31 -3.39
C GLU A 124 14.52 10.03 -4.75
N ASP A 125 13.76 9.59 -5.76
CA ASP A 125 13.94 9.99 -7.16
C ASP A 125 12.96 11.09 -7.63
N LEU A 126 12.06 11.57 -6.77
CA LEU A 126 11.01 12.52 -7.15
C LEU A 126 11.52 13.95 -7.24
N ASN A 127 11.12 14.67 -8.31
CA ASN A 127 11.36 16.10 -8.38
C ASN A 127 10.38 16.88 -7.46
N SER A 128 10.74 18.10 -7.07
CA SER A 128 9.96 18.89 -6.11
C SER A 128 8.54 19.25 -6.59
N LEU A 129 8.32 19.35 -7.91
CA LEU A 129 7.01 19.61 -8.50
C LEU A 129 6.14 18.34 -8.53
N GLU A 130 6.73 17.18 -8.85
CA GLU A 130 6.08 15.87 -8.75
C GLU A 130 5.67 15.56 -7.31
N GLU A 131 6.57 15.84 -6.36
CA GLU A 131 6.28 15.71 -4.95
C GLU A 131 5.10 16.62 -4.54
N ALA A 132 5.11 17.88 -4.97
CA ALA A 132 4.01 18.80 -4.70
C ALA A 132 2.67 18.33 -5.30
N LEU A 133 2.68 17.82 -6.53
CA LEU A 133 1.50 17.24 -7.18
C LEU A 133 0.98 16.02 -6.42
N ALA A 134 1.86 15.12 -5.99
CA ALA A 134 1.48 13.94 -5.22
C ALA A 134 0.90 14.31 -3.83
N LEU A 135 1.48 15.30 -3.15
CA LEU A 135 0.93 15.85 -1.91
C LEU A 135 -0.44 16.49 -2.11
N ARG A 136 -0.66 17.18 -3.24
CA ARG A 136 -1.96 17.77 -3.60
C ARG A 136 -3.02 16.69 -3.83
N ARG A 137 -2.65 15.61 -4.52
CA ARG A 137 -3.54 14.44 -4.70
C ARG A 137 -3.93 13.81 -3.36
N LEU A 138 -3.00 13.69 -2.41
CA LEU A 138 -3.32 13.22 -1.05
C LEU A 138 -4.41 14.07 -0.39
N ILE A 139 -4.35 15.39 -0.54
CA ILE A 139 -5.33 16.32 0.04
C ILE A 139 -6.68 16.25 -0.70
N ASP A 140 -6.66 16.35 -2.02
CA ASP A 140 -7.87 16.50 -2.83
C ASP A 140 -8.62 15.17 -3.01
N GLU A 141 -7.92 14.06 -3.25
CA GLU A 141 -8.52 12.75 -3.53
C GLU A 141 -8.86 11.97 -2.25
N PHE A 142 -8.15 12.24 -1.15
CA PHE A 142 -8.29 11.47 0.11
C PHE A 142 -8.74 12.33 1.30
N GLY A 143 -9.01 13.62 1.08
CA GLY A 143 -9.54 14.54 2.10
C GLY A 143 -8.57 14.80 3.25
N LEU A 144 -7.27 14.57 3.04
CA LEU A 144 -6.24 14.78 4.06
C LEU A 144 -6.02 16.26 4.31
N THR A 145 -5.86 16.63 5.58
CA THR A 145 -5.35 17.95 5.96
C THR A 145 -3.84 18.01 5.77
N HIS A 146 -3.28 19.21 5.61
CA HIS A 146 -1.83 19.39 5.50
C HIS A 146 -1.05 18.75 6.66
N GLN A 147 -1.63 18.73 7.87
CA GLN A 147 -1.03 18.09 9.03
C GLN A 147 -0.98 16.56 8.88
N GLN A 148 -2.10 15.94 8.49
CA GLN A 148 -2.17 14.50 8.30
C GLN A 148 -1.30 14.04 7.13
N THR A 149 -1.26 14.80 6.03
CA THR A 149 -0.35 14.53 4.90
C THR A 149 1.10 14.57 5.35
N ALA A 150 1.50 15.59 6.14
CA ALA A 150 2.85 15.72 6.66
C ALA A 150 3.25 14.53 7.55
N GLU A 151 2.36 14.10 8.45
CA GLU A 151 2.58 12.92 9.28
C GLU A 151 2.69 11.64 8.45
N ALA A 152 1.88 11.48 7.41
CA ALA A 152 1.88 10.32 6.53
C ALA A 152 3.18 10.19 5.70
N VAL A 153 3.74 11.31 5.23
CA VAL A 153 4.99 11.33 4.45
C VAL A 153 6.25 11.52 5.32
N GLY A 154 6.10 11.63 6.65
CA GLY A 154 7.23 11.79 7.56
C GLY A 154 7.93 13.16 7.48
N ARG A 155 7.19 14.22 7.13
CA ARG A 155 7.71 15.60 7.00
C ARG A 155 7.01 16.57 7.94
N SER A 156 7.52 17.81 8.01
CA SER A 156 6.86 18.88 8.76
C SER A 156 5.69 19.48 7.97
N ARG A 157 4.65 19.94 8.67
CA ARG A 157 3.52 20.67 8.05
C ARG A 157 3.99 21.88 7.23
N ALA A 158 5.04 22.55 7.68
CA ALA A 158 5.65 23.67 6.97
C ALA A 158 6.28 23.23 5.63
N ALA A 159 6.99 22.09 5.62
CA ALA A 159 7.57 21.54 4.40
C ALA A 159 6.49 21.19 3.37
N VAL A 160 5.41 20.53 3.78
CA VAL A 160 4.27 20.21 2.89
C VAL A 160 3.65 21.50 2.32
N THR A 161 3.45 22.51 3.16
CA THR A 161 2.87 23.80 2.71
C THR A 161 3.77 24.52 1.71
N ASN A 162 5.10 24.50 1.92
CA ASN A 162 6.05 25.12 1.00
C ASN A 162 6.09 24.41 -0.36
N LEU A 163 6.06 23.07 -0.36
CA LEU A 163 6.01 22.29 -1.60
C LEU A 163 4.72 22.59 -2.38
N LEU A 164 3.57 22.65 -1.72
CA LEU A 164 2.29 22.97 -2.38
C LEU A 164 2.30 24.37 -3.03
N ARG A 165 3.01 25.35 -2.48
CA ARG A 165 3.16 26.69 -3.10
C ARG A 165 3.89 26.65 -4.43
N LEU A 166 4.71 25.63 -4.70
CA LEU A 166 5.33 25.46 -6.02
C LEU A 166 4.26 25.29 -7.12
N LEU A 167 3.10 24.73 -6.77
CA LEU A 167 1.95 24.59 -7.68
C LEU A 167 1.24 25.94 -7.95
N GLU A 168 1.51 26.98 -7.17
CA GLU A 168 0.94 28.32 -7.36
C GLU A 168 1.86 29.22 -8.20
N LEU A 169 3.09 28.77 -8.49
CA LEU A 169 4.04 29.51 -9.33
C LEU A 169 3.54 29.63 -10.78
N SER A 170 4.03 30.66 -11.48
CA SER A 170 3.71 30.86 -12.89
C SER A 170 4.24 29.69 -13.73
N PRO A 171 3.58 29.34 -14.85
CA PRO A 171 3.98 28.20 -15.69
C PRO A 171 5.44 28.28 -16.17
N ALA A 172 5.94 29.49 -16.40
CA ALA A 172 7.33 29.74 -16.83
C ALA A 172 8.38 29.33 -15.77
N VAL A 173 8.02 29.36 -14.48
CA VAL A 173 8.94 28.99 -13.38
C VAL A 173 8.86 27.49 -13.07
N LYS A 174 7.74 26.84 -13.37
CA LYS A 174 7.55 25.38 -13.15
C LYS A 174 8.27 24.49 -14.17
N GLN A 175 8.79 25.06 -15.26
CA GLN A 175 9.49 24.34 -16.34
C GLN A 175 11.00 24.22 -16.13
N PHE A 176 11.53 24.89 -15.10
CA PHE A 176 12.94 24.84 -14.69
C PHE A 176 13.11 23.97 -13.45
#